data_AF-A0A2E8X8E8-F1
#
_entry.id   AF-A0A2E8X8E8-F1
#
_cell.length_a   1.000
_cell.length_b   1.000
_cell.length_c   1.000
_cell.angle_alpha   90.00
_cell.angle_beta   90.00
_cell.angle_gamma   90.00
#
_symmetry.space_group_name_H-M   'P 1'
#
loop_
_entity.id
_entity.type
_entity.pdbx_description
1 polymer ?
#
loop_
_entity_poly.entity_id
_entity_poly.type
_entity_poly.pdbx_seq_one_letter_code
_entity_poly.pdbx_strand_id
1 'polypeptide(L)'
;MLEQNYLEKISNKGIEIHIRSIFLQGLLLFKKEEIPQEFLKYYNIWEEWYNWLNTTKLNSLEACIRYTNSLKSVDKIVVGINSARQLKQITKYMRKPKLKKKPNWQNSISKDLIDPRLWK
;
A
#
# COMPACT_ATOMS: atom_id res chain seq x y z
N MET A 1 0.01 -3.88 14.19
CA MET A 1 1.37 -3.29 14.35
C MET A 1 1.37 -1.77 14.29
N LEU A 2 0.79 -1.16 13.25
CA LEU A 2 0.71 0.30 13.11
C LEU A 2 -0.19 0.95 14.18
N GLU A 3 -1.37 0.40 14.42
CA GLU A 3 -2.37 0.97 15.34
C GLU A 3 -1.96 0.89 16.83
N GLN A 4 -1.13 -0.08 17.19
CA GLN A 4 -0.65 -0.30 18.56
C GLN A 4 0.74 0.33 18.81
N ASN A 5 1.17 1.19 17.90
CA ASN A 5 2.43 1.92 17.93
C ASN A 5 3.70 1.06 18.09
N TYR A 6 3.66 -0.20 17.63
CA TYR A 6 4.81 -1.11 17.78
C TYR A 6 6.00 -0.68 16.94
N LEU A 7 5.78 -0.10 15.76
CA LEU A 7 6.89 0.34 14.91
C LEU A 7 7.72 1.43 15.59
N GLU A 8 7.07 2.38 16.28
CA GLU A 8 7.78 3.41 17.05
C GLU A 8 8.53 2.79 18.23
N LYS A 9 7.89 1.88 18.99
CA LYS A 9 8.54 1.17 20.10
C LYS A 9 9.78 0.38 19.68
N ILE A 10 9.75 -0.26 18.51
CA ILE A 10 10.88 -1.01 17.96
C ILE A 10 11.96 -0.04 17.46
N SER A 11 11.58 1.00 16.72
CA SER A 11 12.50 2.02 16.21
C SER A 11 13.25 2.75 17.34
N ASN A 12 12.58 3.06 18.46
CA ASN A 12 13.20 3.70 19.63
C ASN A 12 14.28 2.85 20.32
N LYS A 13 14.37 1.55 20.00
CA LYS A 13 15.45 0.66 20.45
C LYS A 13 16.67 0.66 19.51
N GLY A 14 16.68 1.53 18.50
CA GLY A 14 17.73 1.57 17.47
C GLY A 14 17.66 0.39 16.49
N ILE A 15 16.51 -0.29 16.38
CA ILE A 15 16.31 -1.41 15.47
C ILE A 15 15.82 -0.87 14.12
N GLU A 16 16.57 -1.18 13.05
CA GLU A 16 16.19 -0.83 11.67
C GLU A 16 14.99 -1.66 11.21
N ILE A 17 13.98 -1.00 10.63
CA ILE A 17 12.73 -1.61 10.20
C ILE A 17 12.64 -1.60 8.67
N HIS A 18 12.60 -2.80 8.10
CA HIS A 18 12.39 -3.02 6.67
C HIS A 18 10.98 -3.56 6.45
N ILE A 19 10.24 -2.97 5.52
CA ILE A 19 8.91 -3.46 5.12
C ILE A 19 8.93 -4.03 3.70
N ARG A 20 8.01 -4.95 3.43
CA ARG A 20 7.81 -5.58 2.12
C ARG A 20 6.33 -5.74 1.81
N SER A 21 6.01 -6.24 0.62
CA SER A 21 4.64 -6.54 0.19
C SER A 21 3.73 -5.30 0.19
N ILE A 22 4.27 -4.12 -0.09
CA ILE A 22 3.54 -2.84 -0.06
C ILE A 22 2.44 -2.71 -1.13
N PHE A 23 2.37 -3.66 -2.06
CA PHE A 23 1.39 -3.75 -3.13
C PHE A 23 0.37 -4.88 -2.94
N LEU A 24 0.45 -5.62 -1.81
CA LEU A 24 -0.42 -6.76 -1.50
C LEU A 24 -0.48 -7.78 -2.65
N GLN A 25 0.68 -8.38 -2.98
CA GLN A 25 0.87 -9.26 -4.15
C GLN A 25 0.48 -8.65 -5.50
N GLY A 26 0.44 -7.31 -5.60
CA GLY A 26 0.03 -6.60 -6.81
C GLY A 26 -1.46 -6.28 -6.85
N LEU A 27 -2.26 -6.78 -5.89
CA LEU A 27 -3.70 -6.57 -5.85
C LEU A 27 -4.08 -5.08 -5.86
N LEU A 28 -3.33 -4.24 -5.12
CA LEU A 28 -3.57 -2.80 -5.07
C LEU A 28 -3.25 -2.07 -6.38
N LEU A 29 -2.52 -2.71 -7.29
CA LEU A 29 -2.05 -2.11 -8.54
C LEU A 29 -3.01 -2.35 -9.72
N PHE A 30 -3.95 -3.30 -9.61
CA PHE A 30 -4.93 -3.56 -10.66
C PHE A 30 -5.82 -2.34 -10.90
N LYS A 31 -6.24 -2.16 -12.16
CA LYS A 31 -7.39 -1.31 -12.46
C LYS A 31 -8.67 -1.96 -11.95
N LYS A 32 -9.72 -1.17 -11.81
CA LYS A 32 -11.01 -1.63 -11.28
C LYS A 32 -11.58 -2.80 -12.07
N GLU A 33 -11.40 -2.79 -13.38
CA GLU A 33 -11.88 -3.81 -14.31
C GLU A 33 -10.99 -5.06 -14.35
N GLU A 34 -9.78 -4.98 -13.77
CA GLU A 34 -8.77 -6.05 -13.78
C GLU A 34 -8.71 -6.79 -12.42
N ILE A 35 -9.57 -6.43 -11.45
CA ILE A 35 -9.62 -7.11 -10.16
C ILE A 35 -10.04 -8.58 -10.34
N PRO A 36 -9.30 -9.56 -9.78
CA PRO A 36 -9.67 -10.96 -9.88
C PRO A 36 -11.02 -11.26 -9.23
N GLN A 37 -11.74 -12.25 -9.78
CA GLN A 37 -13.14 -12.53 -9.45
C GLN A 37 -13.35 -12.83 -7.96
N GLU A 38 -12.40 -13.53 -7.33
CA GLU A 38 -12.41 -13.89 -5.91
C GLU A 38 -12.37 -12.68 -4.97
N PHE A 39 -11.88 -11.53 -5.44
CA PHE A 39 -11.82 -10.28 -4.68
C PHE A 39 -12.99 -9.33 -4.94
N LEU A 40 -13.86 -9.62 -5.92
CA LEU A 40 -15.02 -8.77 -6.24
C LEU A 40 -16.03 -8.69 -5.09
N LYS A 41 -16.08 -9.71 -4.22
CA LYS A 41 -16.90 -9.69 -3.00
C LYS A 41 -16.56 -8.55 -2.03
N TYR A 42 -15.38 -7.94 -2.16
CA TYR A 42 -14.95 -6.77 -1.38
C TYR A 42 -15.24 -5.43 -2.09
N TYR A 43 -16.24 -5.38 -2.97
CA TYR A 43 -16.54 -4.23 -3.83
C TYR A 43 -16.58 -2.88 -3.08
N ASN A 44 -17.16 -2.82 -1.88
CA ASN A 44 -17.21 -1.59 -1.08
C ASN A 44 -15.82 -1.01 -0.78
N ILE A 45 -14.85 -1.89 -0.47
CA ILE A 45 -13.46 -1.48 -0.22
C ILE A 45 -12.81 -1.01 -1.52
N TRP A 46 -13.08 -1.67 -2.64
CA TRP A 46 -12.55 -1.25 -3.93
C TRP A 46 -13.11 0.09 -4.39
N GLU A 47 -14.41 0.34 -4.18
CA GLU A 47 -15.00 1.66 -4.44
C GLU A 47 -14.31 2.75 -3.62
N GLU A 48 -14.11 2.53 -2.31
CA GLU A 48 -13.38 3.48 -1.47
C GLU A 48 -11.94 3.72 -1.95
N TRP A 49 -11.23 2.66 -2.36
CA TRP A 49 -9.88 2.75 -2.90
C TRP A 49 -9.81 3.60 -4.17
N TYR A 50 -10.61 3.26 -5.18
CA TYR A 50 -10.57 3.95 -6.47
C TYR A 50 -11.15 5.36 -6.39
N ASN A 51 -12.17 5.61 -5.57
CA ASN A 51 -12.68 6.96 -5.33
C ASN A 51 -11.61 7.83 -4.66
N TRP A 52 -10.87 7.29 -3.69
CA TRP A 52 -9.76 8.02 -3.07
C TRP A 52 -8.62 8.29 -4.07
N LEU A 53 -8.25 7.34 -4.91
CA LEU A 53 -7.25 7.55 -5.97
C LEU A 53 -7.69 8.65 -6.95
N ASN A 54 -8.95 8.63 -7.39
CA ASN A 54 -9.50 9.61 -8.31
C ASN A 54 -9.53 11.03 -7.70
N THR A 55 -10.06 11.17 -6.49
CA THR A 55 -10.16 12.47 -5.80
C THR A 55 -8.80 13.07 -5.46
N THR A 56 -7.78 12.23 -5.25
CA THR A 56 -6.40 12.67 -5.00
C THR A 56 -5.55 12.80 -6.27
N LYS A 57 -6.08 12.41 -7.43
CA LYS A 57 -5.38 12.35 -8.72
C LYS A 57 -4.09 11.53 -8.65
N LEU A 58 -4.12 10.43 -7.89
CA LEU A 58 -3.01 9.49 -7.74
C LEU A 58 -3.28 8.23 -8.56
N ASN A 59 -2.20 7.65 -9.09
CA ASN A 59 -2.23 6.24 -9.51
C ASN A 59 -1.90 5.36 -8.30
N SER A 60 -2.32 4.09 -8.37
CA SER A 60 -2.14 3.09 -7.30
C SER A 60 -0.68 2.93 -6.87
N LEU A 61 0.25 2.83 -7.82
CA LEU A 61 1.68 2.69 -7.54
C LEU A 61 2.23 3.88 -6.74
N GLU A 62 1.91 5.10 -7.16
CA GLU A 62 2.28 6.33 -6.46
C GLU A 62 1.71 6.37 -5.04
N ALA A 63 0.44 6.02 -4.88
CA ALA A 63 -0.22 5.99 -3.58
C ALA A 63 0.47 5.03 -2.60
N CYS A 64 0.69 3.78 -3.01
CA CYS A 64 1.37 2.78 -2.16
C CYS A 64 2.77 3.24 -1.74
N ILE A 65 3.57 3.76 -2.68
CA ILE A 65 4.93 4.21 -2.40
C ILE A 65 4.95 5.44 -1.49
N ARG A 66 4.13 6.45 -1.78
CA ARG A 66 4.15 7.69 -0.99
C ARG A 66 3.51 7.50 0.39
N TYR A 67 2.58 6.55 0.54
CA TYR A 67 2.07 6.15 1.85
C TYR A 67 3.16 5.50 2.69
N THR A 68 3.84 4.51 2.13
CA THR A 68 4.90 3.79 2.86
C THR A 68 6.07 4.70 3.21
N ASN A 69 6.48 5.59 2.30
CA ASN A 69 7.48 6.63 2.56
C ASN A 69 7.05 7.67 3.62
N SER A 70 5.76 7.73 3.98
CA SER A 70 5.28 8.62 5.04
C SER A 70 5.49 8.06 6.45
N LEU A 71 5.75 6.74 6.57
CA LEU A 71 5.95 6.05 7.84
C LEU A 71 7.34 6.40 8.40
N LYS A 72 7.38 7.18 9.49
CA LYS A 72 8.64 7.67 10.08
C LYS A 72 9.52 6.54 10.64
N SER A 73 8.90 5.48 11.14
CA SER A 73 9.59 4.34 11.76
C SER A 73 9.98 3.25 10.76
N VAL A 74 9.97 3.54 9.45
CA VAL A 74 10.35 2.58 8.40
C VAL A 74 11.59 3.12 7.72
N ASP A 75 12.68 2.36 7.77
CA ASP A 75 13.97 2.75 7.22
C ASP A 75 14.11 2.36 5.76
N LYS A 76 13.63 1.17 5.39
CA LYS A 76 13.74 0.63 4.02
C LYS A 76 12.45 -0.05 3.56
N ILE A 77 12.26 -0.03 2.25
CA ILE A 77 11.17 -0.72 1.57
C ILE A 77 11.79 -1.70 0.57
N VAL A 78 11.43 -2.97 0.69
CA VAL A 78 11.81 -4.03 -0.26
C VAL A 78 10.71 -4.18 -1.30
N VAL A 79 11.09 -4.03 -2.58
CA VAL A 79 10.19 -4.17 -3.72
C VAL A 79 10.76 -5.15 -4.74
N GLY A 80 9.91 -6.05 -5.24
CA GLY A 80 10.21 -6.86 -6.42
C GLY A 80 9.93 -6.06 -7.69
N ILE A 81 10.78 -6.19 -8.70
CA ILE A 81 10.62 -5.55 -10.01
C ILE A 81 10.85 -6.57 -11.12
N ASN A 82 10.11 -6.41 -12.22
CA ASN A 82 10.23 -7.25 -13.42
C ASN A 82 10.88 -6.49 -14.59
N SER A 83 11.15 -5.18 -14.44
CA SER A 83 11.80 -4.39 -15.49
C SER A 83 12.46 -3.11 -14.95
N ALA A 84 13.44 -2.60 -15.70
CA ALA A 84 14.05 -1.30 -15.43
C ALA A 84 13.03 -0.14 -15.45
N ARG A 85 11.96 -0.25 -16.25
CA ARG A 85 10.87 0.72 -16.28
C ARG A 85 10.16 0.84 -14.93
N GLN A 86 9.84 -0.30 -14.29
CA GLN A 86 9.20 -0.31 -12.97
C GLN A 86 10.13 0.32 -11.92
N LEU A 87 11.43 0.00 -11.95
CA LEU A 87 12.41 0.63 -11.07
C LEU A 87 12.43 2.15 -11.23
N LYS A 88 12.42 2.65 -12.47
CA LYS A 88 12.36 4.09 -12.77
C LYS A 88 11.08 4.74 -12.24
N GLN A 89 9.93 4.06 -12.35
CA GLN A 89 8.67 4.57 -11.80
C GLN A 89 8.70 4.59 -10.26
N ILE A 90 9.16 3.53 -9.63
CA ILE A 90 9.24 3.44 -8.17
C ILE A 90 10.14 4.55 -7.61
N THR A 91 11.36 4.66 -8.14
CA THR A 91 12.33 5.69 -7.73
C THR A 91 11.82 7.11 -7.96
N LYS A 92 11.07 7.35 -9.05
CA LYS A 92 10.40 8.64 -9.30
C LYS A 92 9.41 8.98 -8.19
N TYR A 93 8.58 8.03 -7.75
CA TYR A 93 7.58 8.28 -6.70
C TYR A 93 8.17 8.32 -5.29
N MET A 94 9.27 7.59 -5.02
CA MET A 94 9.98 7.69 -3.73
C MET A 94 10.50 9.10 -3.46
N ARG A 95 10.87 9.84 -4.51
CA ARG A 95 11.36 11.23 -4.41
C ARG A 95 10.22 12.26 -4.26
N LYS A 96 8.95 11.84 -4.32
CA LYS A 96 7.81 12.75 -4.16
C LYS A 96 7.56 13.05 -2.67
N PRO A 97 6.97 14.20 -2.36
CA PRO A 97 6.57 14.52 -0.99
C PRO A 97 5.62 13.47 -0.41
N LYS A 98 5.65 13.34 0.92
CA LYS A 98 4.74 12.45 1.68
C LYS A 98 3.27 12.73 1.30
N LEU A 99 2.43 11.70 1.38
CA LEU A 99 1.00 11.87 1.18
C LEU A 99 0.41 12.78 2.26
N LYS A 100 -0.37 13.78 1.82
CA LYS A 100 -1.08 14.69 2.72
C LYS A 100 -2.40 14.09 3.23
N LYS A 101 -3.07 13.31 2.39
CA LYS A 101 -4.36 12.67 2.69
C LYS A 101 -4.19 11.16 2.59
N LYS A 102 -4.80 10.43 3.52
CA LYS A 102 -4.94 8.97 3.50
C LYS A 102 -6.36 8.62 3.03
N PRO A 103 -6.59 7.42 2.48
CA PRO A 103 -7.95 6.94 2.27
C PRO A 103 -8.70 6.91 3.61
N ASN A 104 -9.94 7.37 3.58
CA ASN A 104 -10.85 7.27 4.71
C ASN A 104 -11.73 6.05 4.49
N TRP A 105 -11.35 4.93 5.12
CA TRP A 105 -12.10 3.69 4.99
C TRP A 105 -13.35 3.76 5.86
N GLN A 106 -14.53 3.63 5.27
CA GLN A 106 -15.79 3.61 6.02
C GLN A 106 -16.13 2.17 6.43
N ASN A 107 -15.77 1.22 5.58
CA ASN A 107 -15.94 -0.20 5.84
C ASN A 107 -14.70 -0.81 6.51
N SER A 108 -14.93 -1.76 7.43
CA SER A 108 -13.84 -2.53 8.02
C SER A 108 -13.15 -3.38 6.94
N ILE A 109 -11.83 -3.33 6.91
CA ILE A 109 -11.04 -4.15 5.98
C ILE A 109 -10.99 -5.59 6.51
N SER A 110 -11.56 -6.53 5.76
CA SER A 110 -11.57 -7.96 6.12
C SER A 110 -10.16 -8.55 6.13
N LYS A 111 -9.87 -9.39 7.14
CA LYS A 111 -8.61 -10.13 7.23
C LYS A 111 -8.39 -11.03 6.00
N ASP A 112 -9.46 -11.64 5.49
CA ASP A 112 -9.41 -12.51 4.31
C ASP A 112 -8.97 -11.75 3.06
N LEU A 113 -9.22 -10.43 2.99
CA LEU A 113 -8.75 -9.59 1.90
C LEU A 113 -7.25 -9.28 2.03
N ILE A 114 -6.75 -9.00 3.24
CA ILE A 114 -5.39 -8.49 3.43
C ILE A 114 -4.34 -9.54 3.84
N ASP A 115 -4.77 -10.76 4.14
CA ASP A 115 -3.87 -11.87 4.48
C ASP A 115 -3.77 -12.85 3.31
N PRO A 116 -2.70 -12.79 2.51
CA PRO A 116 -2.60 -13.62 1.31
C PRO A 116 -2.50 -15.12 1.58
N ARG A 117 -2.31 -15.53 2.83
CA ARG A 117 -2.36 -16.95 3.24
C ARG A 117 -3.79 -17.51 3.24
N LEU A 118 -4.79 -16.63 3.22
CA LEU A 118 -6.21 -16.99 3.19
C LEU A 118 -6.80 -16.95 1.77
N TRP A 119 -6.00 -16.54 0.78
CA TRP A 119 -6.39 -16.54 -0.63
C TRP A 119 -6.26 -17.97 -1.16
N LYS A 120 -7.32 -18.49 -1.78
CA LYS A 120 -7.41 -19.86 -2.31
C LYS A 120 -7.12 -19.88 -3.79
#